data_AF-C9LNP5-F1
#
_entry.id   AF-C9LNP5-F1
#
_cell.length_a   1.000
_cell.length_b   1.000
_cell.length_c   1.000
_cell.angle_alpha   90.00
_cell.angle_beta   90.00
_cell.angle_gamma   90.00
#
_symmetry.space_group_name_H-M   'P 1'
#
loop_
_entity.id
_entity.type
_entity.pdbx_description
1 polymer ?
#
loop_
_entity_poly.entity_id
_entity_poly.type
_entity_poly.pdbx_seq_one_letter_code
_entity_poly.pdbx_strand_id
1 'polypeptide(L)' 'MDNKEFHRQLKILFALADVTAACAAQKADMTPQNLNNKISRGSLRAIDLYNIAAALGYDIVFKKRDNQ' A
#
# COMPACT_ATOMS: atom_id res chain seq x y z
N MET A 1 -4.59 13.66 -3.62
CA MET A 1 -3.62 13.22 -2.59
C MET A 1 -2.25 13.43 -3.19
N ASP A 2 -1.36 14.16 -2.53
CA ASP A 2 0.03 14.27 -2.99
C ASP A 2 0.83 13.01 -2.64
N ASN A 3 1.98 12.82 -3.29
CA ASN A 3 2.79 11.59 -3.12
C ASN A 3 3.37 11.45 -1.71
N LYS A 4 3.59 12.55 -0.98
CA LYS A 4 4.10 12.50 0.40
C LYS A 4 3.01 12.00 1.35
N GLU A 5 1.78 12.48 1.16
CA GLU A 5 0.63 12.01 1.95
C GLU A 5 0.32 10.55 1.65
N PHE A 6 0.40 10.13 0.39
CA PHE A 6 0.25 8.70 0.03
C PHE A 6 1.30 7.82 0.72
N HIS A 7 2.57 8.21 0.68
CA HIS A 7 3.63 7.50 1.36
C HIS A 7 3.41 7.46 2.88
N ARG A 8 2.94 8.56 3.48
CA ARG A 8 2.60 8.60 4.91
C ARG A 8 1.48 7.61 5.26
N GLN A 9 0.42 7.55 4.45
CA GLN A 9 -0.69 6.62 4.67
C GLN A 9 -0.26 5.15 4.55
N LEU A 10 0.61 4.82 3.59
CA LEU A 10 1.18 3.47 3.50
C LEU A 10 2.00 3.08 4.74
N LYS A 11 2.80 4.01 5.29
CA LYS A 11 3.53 3.73 6.55
C LYS A 11 2.59 3.47 7.71
N ILE A 12 1.49 4.21 7.81
CA ILE A 12 0.47 4.00 8.84
C ILE A 12 -0.17 2.62 8.66
N LEU A 13 -0.51 2.23 7.43
CA LEU A 13 -1.06 0.89 7.15
C LEU A 13 -0.11 -0.23 7.60
N PHE A 14 1.19 -0.11 7.30
CA PHE A 14 2.18 -1.09 7.74
C PHE A 14 2.31 -1.18 9.26
N ALA A 15 2.30 -0.03 9.94
CA ALA A 15 2.33 0.02 11.40
C ALA A 15 1.07 -0.62 12.03
N LEU A 16 -0.12 -0.37 11.46
CA LEU A 16 -1.37 -0.99 11.92
C LEU A 16 -1.40 -2.50 11.70
N ALA A 17 -0.69 -2.98 10.68
CA ALA A 17 -0.55 -4.41 10.39
C ALA A 17 0.59 -5.09 11.17
N ASP A 18 1.30 -4.36 12.05
CA ASP A 18 2.49 -4.82 12.77
C ASP A 18 3.58 -5.43 11.85
N VAL A 19 3.81 -4.78 10.70
CA VAL A 19 4.86 -5.20 9.77
C VAL A 19 5.77 -4.05 9.36
N THR A 20 6.98 -4.40 8.95
CA THR A 20 7.88 -3.47 8.26
C THR A 20 7.51 -3.35 6.78
N ALA A 21 7.90 -2.25 6.13
CA ALA A 21 7.73 -2.09 4.69
C ALA A 21 8.43 -3.20 3.87
N ALA A 22 9.55 -3.72 4.37
CA ALA A 22 10.25 -4.84 3.74
C ALA A 22 9.46 -6.15 3.84
N CYS A 23 8.84 -6.41 4.99
CA CYS A 23 7.97 -7.56 5.18
C CYS A 23 6.70 -7.44 4.31
N ALA A 24 6.07 -6.26 4.25
CA ALA A 24 4.92 -6.01 3.39
C ALA A 24 5.26 -6.23 1.90
N ALA A 25 6.45 -5.80 1.47
CA ALA A 25 6.95 -6.05 0.12
C ALA A 25 7.08 -7.56 -0.16
N GLN A 26 7.74 -8.31 0.72
CA GLN A 26 7.91 -9.76 0.57
C GLN A 26 6.57 -10.50 0.53
N LYS A 27 5.65 -10.13 1.43
CA LYS A 27 4.29 -10.68 1.51
C LYS A 27 3.48 -10.43 0.24
N ALA A 28 3.75 -9.32 -0.46
CA ALA A 28 3.11 -8.94 -1.72
C ALA A 28 3.93 -9.34 -2.97
N ASP A 29 4.85 -10.30 -2.84
CA ASP A 29 5.70 -10.82 -3.91
C ASP A 29 6.53 -9.74 -4.64
N MET A 30 7.09 -8.81 -3.86
CA MET A 30 7.96 -7.76 -4.38
C MET A 30 9.19 -7.55 -3.50
N THR A 31 10.27 -7.08 -4.11
CA THR A 31 11.45 -6.68 -3.34
C THR A 31 11.19 -5.37 -2.60
N PRO A 32 11.79 -5.13 -1.42
CA PRO A 32 11.67 -3.85 -0.71
C PRO A 32 12.10 -2.65 -1.57
N GLN A 33 13.10 -2.84 -2.42
CA GLN A 33 13.58 -1.82 -3.37
C GLN A 33 12.56 -1.50 -4.45
N ASN A 34 11.85 -2.50 -4.99
CA ASN A 34 10.78 -2.28 -5.96
C ASN A 34 9.63 -1.49 -5.33
N LEU A 35 9.18 -1.87 -4.13
CA LEU A 35 8.14 -1.14 -3.41
C LEU A 35 8.53 0.32 -3.17
N ASN A 36 9.74 0.56 -2.65
CA ASN A 36 10.21 1.92 -2.37
C ASN A 36 10.33 2.77 -3.64
N ASN A 37 10.78 2.19 -4.76
CA ASN A 37 10.83 2.87 -6.05
C ASN A 37 9.43 3.22 -6.56
N LYS A 38 8.46 2.31 -6.43
CA LYS A 38 7.07 2.56 -6.84
C LYS A 38 6.41 3.67 -6.01
N ILE A 39 6.63 3.68 -4.69
CA ILE A 39 6.11 4.72 -3.80
C ILE A 39 6.77 6.07 -4.11
N SER A 40 8.10 6.14 -4.13
CA SER A 40 8.82 7.40 -4.35
C SER A 40 8.52 8.05 -5.70
N ARG A 41 8.31 7.24 -6.74
CA ARG A 41 7.97 7.70 -8.10
C ARG A 41 6.47 7.92 -8.32
N GLY A 42 5.62 7.58 -7.35
CA GLY A 42 4.16 7.65 -7.51
C GLY A 42 3.64 6.69 -8.59
N SER A 43 4.32 5.56 -8.81
CA SER A 43 3.99 4.56 -9.82
C SER A 43 3.41 3.26 -9.25
N LEU A 44 3.10 3.23 -7.95
CA LEU A 44 2.40 2.11 -7.30
C LEU A 44 1.00 1.99 -7.91
N ARG A 45 0.71 0.86 -8.55
CA ARG A 45 -0.58 0.64 -9.20
C ARG A 45 -1.62 0.21 -8.17
N ALA A 46 -2.90 0.37 -8.52
CA ALA A 46 -3.99 -0.12 -7.70
C ALA A 46 -3.82 -1.61 -7.36
N ILE A 47 -3.48 -2.45 -8.34
CA ILE A 47 -3.24 -3.89 -8.12
C ILE A 47 -2.12 -4.19 -7.12
N ASP A 48 -1.07 -3.36 -7.09
CA ASP A 48 0.01 -3.51 -6.12
C ASP A 48 -0.51 -3.22 -4.71
N LEU A 49 -1.34 -2.18 -4.56
CA LEU A 49 -1.99 -1.84 -3.30
C LEU A 49 -2.96 -2.95 -2.84
N TYR A 50 -3.67 -3.59 -3.77
CA TYR A 50 -4.51 -4.77 -3.49
C TYR A 50 -3.69 -5.92 -2.91
N ASN A 51 -2.62 -6.29 -3.58
CA ASN A 51 -1.77 -7.40 -3.14
C ASN A 51 -1.14 -7.11 -1.77
N ILE A 52 -0.71 -5.86 -1.54
CA ILE A 52 -0.20 -5.43 -0.23
C ILE A 52 -1.29 -5.56 0.83
N ALA A 53 -2.48 -4.98 0.63
CA ALA A 53 -3.54 -5.04 1.63
C ALA A 53 -3.96 -6.49 1.94
N ALA A 54 -4.16 -7.31 0.91
CA ALA A 54 -4.51 -8.73 1.06
C ALA A 54 -3.44 -9.49 1.85
N ALA A 55 -2.16 -9.26 1.58
CA ALA A 55 -1.08 -9.95 2.27
C ALA A 55 -0.86 -9.47 3.73
N LEU A 56 -1.45 -8.33 4.07
CA LEU A 56 -1.56 -7.81 5.44
C LEU A 56 -2.85 -8.24 6.15
N GLY A 57 -3.71 -9.02 5.50
CA GLY A 57 -4.97 -9.49 6.07
C GLY A 57 -6.11 -8.46 6.03
N TYR A 58 -6.02 -7.46 5.16
CA TYR A 58 -7.06 -6.45 4.97
C TYR A 58 -7.87 -6.73 3.70
N ASP A 59 -9.19 -6.63 3.83
CA ASP A 59 -10.09 -6.53 2.69
C ASP A 59 -10.22 -5.08 2.22
N ILE A 60 -10.10 -4.85 0.92
CA ILE A 60 -10.39 -3.54 0.33
C ILE A 60 -11.83 -3.52 -0.17
N VAL A 61 -12.65 -2.69 0.47
CA VAL A 61 -14.05 -2.49 0.09
C VAL A 61 -14.19 -1.22 -0.74
N PHE A 62 -14.64 -1.36 -1.98
CA PHE A 62 -15.07 -0.21 -2.78
C PHE A 62 -16.47 0.22 -2.36
N LYS A 63 -16.59 1.43 -1.81
CA LYS A 63 -17.89 2.06 -1.59
C LYS A 63 -18.09 3.15 -2.62
N LYS A 64 -19.25 3.14 -3.29
CA LYS A 64 -19.69 4.28 -4.10
C LYS A 64 -19.80 5.48 -3.15
N ARG A 65 -19.31 6.66 -3.56
CA ARG A 65 -19.54 7.87 -2.77
C ARG A 65 -21.03 8.18 -2.85
N ASP A 66 -21.66 8.41 -1.70
CA ASP A 66 -23.10 8.72 -1.62
C ASP A 66 -23.46 10.11 -2.17
N ASN A 67 -22.49 10.87 -2.65
CA ASN A 67 -22.70 12.23 -3.15
C ASN A 67 -22.63 12.25 -4.68
N GLN A 68 -23.79 12.11 -5.31
CA GLN A 68 -24.17 13.05 -6.39
C GLN A 68 -24.93 14.21 -5.75
#